data_AF-W2Y9A5-F1
#
_entry.id   AF-W2Y9A5-F1
#
_cell.length_a   1.000
_cell.length_b   1.000
_cell.length_c   1.000
_cell.angle_alpha   90.00
_cell.angle_beta   90.00
_cell.angle_gamma   90.00
#
_symmetry.space_group_name_H-M   'P 1'
#
loop_
_entity.id
_entity.type
_entity.pdbx_description
1 polymer ?
#
loop_
_entity_poly.entity_id
_entity_poly.type
_entity_poly.pdbx_seq_one_letter_code
_entity_poly.pdbx_strand_id
1 'polypeptide(L)' 'MPLANRVICSLLFRPSGQGEYVCNSCSRQYRSAHGFTNLMKHLRRFHPGFKAET' A
#
# COMPACT_ATOMS: atom_id res chain seq x y z
N MET A 1 9.30 14.09 9.78
CA MET A 1 8.06 13.37 10.17
C MET A 1 7.87 12.23 9.17
N PRO A 2 8.17 10.97 9.52
CA PRO A 2 7.96 9.88 8.59
C PRO A 2 6.46 9.80 8.26
N LEU A 3 6.10 9.74 6.98
CA LEU A 3 4.71 9.54 6.58
C LEU A 3 4.23 8.22 7.18
N ALA A 4 3.20 8.28 8.02
CA ALA A 4 2.63 7.07 8.61
C ALA A 4 2.19 6.12 7.49
N ASN A 5 2.49 4.82 7.61
CA ASN A 5 2.16 3.78 6.61
C ASN A 5 0.69 3.83 6.15
N ARG A 6 -0.21 4.27 7.04
CA ARG A 6 -1.63 4.48 6.76
C ARG A 6 -1.88 5.56 5.70
N VAL A 7 -1.15 6.68 5.75
CA VAL A 7 -1.24 7.78 4.78
C VAL A 7 -0.73 7.30 3.42
N ILE A 8 0.43 6.64 3.39
CA ILE A 8 1.02 6.07 2.18
C ILE A 8 0.03 5.10 1.51
N CYS A 9 -0.53 4.17 2.29
CA CYS A 9 -1.48 3.20 1.76
C CYS A 9 -2.79 3.87 1.30
N SER A 10 -3.26 4.93 1.95
CA SER A 10 -4.48 5.65 1.52
C SER A 10 -4.27 6.46 0.24
N LEU A 11 -3.05 6.93 -0.03
CA LEU A 11 -2.72 7.67 -1.26
C LEU A 11 -2.50 6.72 -2.45
N LEU A 12 -1.82 5.61 -2.21
CA LEU A 12 -1.39 4.70 -3.27
C LEU A 12 -2.37 3.58 -3.54
N PHE A 13 -3.29 3.31 -2.62
CA PHE A 13 -4.29 2.27 -2.81
C PHE A 13 -5.70 2.83 -2.73
N ARG A 14 -6.56 2.36 -3.62
CA ARG A 14 -7.99 2.61 -3.58
C ARG A 14 -8.73 1.40 -3.03
N PRO A 15 -9.69 1.58 -2.11
CA PRO A 15 -10.56 0.48 -1.69
C PRO A 15 -11.45 0.05 -2.87
N SER A 16 -11.54 -1.25 -3.12
CA SER A 16 -12.37 -1.84 -4.18
C SER A 16 -13.49 -2.73 -3.66
N GLY A 17 -13.57 -2.98 -2.35
CA GLY A 17 -14.55 -3.89 -1.76
C GLY A 17 -14.19 -4.31 -0.33
N GLN A 18 -14.84 -5.37 0.17
CA GLN A 18 -14.65 -5.91 1.54
C GLN A 18 -13.20 -6.32 1.82
N GLY A 19 -12.40 -5.37 2.30
CA GLY A 19 -10.99 -5.58 2.62
C GLY A 19 -10.09 -5.71 1.39
N GLU A 20 -10.52 -5.23 0.23
CA GLU A 20 -9.73 -5.26 -1.00
C GLU A 20 -9.26 -3.87 -1.41
N TYR A 21 -8.00 -3.80 -1.84
CA TYR A 21 -7.28 -2.58 -2.15
C TYR A 21 -6.59 -2.72 -3.51
N VAL A 22 -6.70 -1.70 -4.35
CA VAL A 22 -6.05 -1.66 -5.67
C VAL A 22 -4.93 -0.65 -5.61
N CYS A 23 -3.70 -1.07 -5.96
CA CYS A 23 -2.59 -0.15 -6.09
C CYS A 23 -2.80 0.75 -7.31
N ASN A 24 -2.85 2.07 -7.12
CA ASN A 24 -2.98 3.05 -8.20
C ASN A 24 -1.74 3.08 -9.11
N SER A 25 -0.57 2.68 -8.62
CA SER A 25 0.68 2.75 -9.38
C SER A 25 0.87 1.57 -10.34
N CYS A 26 0.27 0.41 -10.08
CA CYS A 26 0.41 -0.77 -10.93
C CYS A 26 -0.91 -1.51 -11.19
N SER A 27 -2.04 -0.95 -10.75
CA SER A 27 -3.39 -1.49 -10.87
C SER A 27 -3.60 -2.91 -10.32
N ARG A 28 -2.70 -3.39 -9.45
CA ARG A 28 -2.84 -4.71 -8.82
C ARG A 28 -3.79 -4.67 -7.63
N GLN A 29 -4.70 -5.63 -7.59
CA GLN A 29 -5.59 -5.85 -6.46
C GLN A 29 -4.92 -6.70 -5.38
N TYR A 30 -5.18 -6.32 -4.14
CA TYR A 30 -4.67 -6.96 -2.93
C TYR A 30 -5.78 -7.06 -1.90
N ARG A 31 -5.95 -8.26 -1.34
CA ARG A 31 -6.80 -8.45 -0.18
C ARG A 31 -5.99 -8.23 1.09
N SER A 32 -6.47 -7.34 1.95
CA SER A 32 -5.92 -7.16 3.28
C SER A 32 -6.87 -7.68 4.34
N ALA A 33 -6.49 -8.78 4.98
CA ALA A 33 -7.21 -9.34 6.11
C ALA A 33 -6.88 -8.62 7.43
N HIS A 34 -5.69 -8.03 7.56
CA HIS A 34 -5.19 -7.43 8.81
C HIS A 34 -4.37 -6.14 8.54
N GLY A 35 -5.03 -5.06 8.14
CA GLY A 35 -4.44 -3.72 8.11
C GLY A 35 -3.60 -3.36 6.87
N PHE A 36 -2.47 -2.68 7.04
CA PHE A 36 -1.70 -2.07 5.92
C PHE A 36 -0.36 -2.76 5.63
N THR A 37 0.01 -3.80 6.39
CA THR A 37 1.33 -4.43 6.32
C THR A 37 1.59 -5.10 4.97
N ASN A 38 0.59 -5.77 4.41
CA ASN A 38 0.70 -6.42 3.10
C ASN A 38 0.86 -5.41 1.96
N LEU A 39 0.17 -4.27 2.07
CA LEU A 39 0.26 -3.18 1.11
C LEU A 39 1.66 -2.53 1.15
N MET A 40 2.22 -2.33 2.34
CA MET A 40 3.61 -1.84 2.49
C MET A 40 4.66 -2.83 1.98
N LYS A 41 4.46 -4.14 2.14
CA LYS A 41 5.33 -5.16 1.52
C LYS A 41 5.25 -5.12 -0.01
N HIS A 42 4.05 -4.93 -0.57
CA HIS A 42 3.87 -4.74 -2.00
C HIS A 42 4.68 -3.53 -2.49
N LEU A 43 4.54 -2.36 -1.84
CA LEU A 43 5.26 -1.16 -2.22
C LEU A 43 6.77 -1.37 -2.19
N ARG A 44 7.33 -1.93 -1.11
CA ARG A 44 8.77 -2.18 -1.02
C ARG A 44 9.30 -3.14 -2.10
N ARG A 45 8.49 -4.11 -2.54
CA ARG A 45 8.91 -5.13 -3.51
C ARG A 45 8.74 -4.70 -4.95
N PHE A 46 7.64 -4.01 -5.27
CA PHE A 46 7.25 -3.65 -6.63
C PHE A 46 7.52 -2.19 -6.96
N HIS A 47 7.62 -1.34 -5.96
CA HIS A 47 7.90 0.09 -6.09
C HIS A 47 9.16 0.42 -5.26
N PRO A 48 10.36 0.01 -5.71
CA PRO A 48 11.61 0.25 -4.96
C PRO A 48 11.94 1.73 -4.73
N GLY A 49 11.24 2.66 -5.42
CA GLY A 49 11.27 4.10 -5.14
C GLY A 49 10.56 4.50 -3.84
N PHE A 50 9.65 3.67 -3.32
CA PHE A 50 9.15 3.74 -1.95
C PHE A 50 10.18 3.16 -0.98
N LYS A 51 11.37 3.77 -0.92
CA LYS A 51 12.23 3.61 0.25
C LYS A 51 11.59 4.45 1.35
N ALA A 52 11.05 3.78 2.37
CA ALA A 52 10.91 4.42 3.67
C ALA A 52 12.32 4.86 4.06
N GLU A 53 12.61 6.14 3.90
CA GLU A 53 13.77 6.78 4.52
C GLU A 53 13.73 6.42 6.01
N THR A 54 14.74 5.67 6.44
CA THR A 54 14.98 5.33 7.84
C THR A 54 16.10 6.21 8.38
#